data_AF-A0A960RAV6-F1
#
_entry.id   AF-A0A960RAV6-F1
#
_cell.length_a   1.000
_cell.length_b   1.000
_cell.length_c   1.000
_cell.angle_alpha   90.00
_cell.angle_beta   90.00
_cell.angle_gamma   90.00
#
_symmetry.space_group_name_H-M   'P 1'
#
loop_
_entity.id
_entity.type
_entity.pdbx_description
1 polymer ?
#
loop_
_entity_poly.entity_id
_entity_poly.type
_entity_poly.pdbx_seq_one_letter_code
_entity_poly.pdbx_strand_id
1 'polypeptide(L)'
;RLPILSRAHEEDLAGLSAVQERMLIHERRMRGEGLPAEYQQLFSDNYTAIVTAIIDDRITMGYGRELLCVHRQLLDRAYGWNETANKDAHYGEVVILALKELREELDTKAEPLAVVPECVRTPVVKGHLLWIEELLQADCYCRVLSRGELGALRVMAQRIERFEGYYKRDLHLTRIERENLHERLIDLNRELIDALRS
;
A
#
# COMPACT_ATOMS: atom_id res chain seq x y z
N ARG A 1 7.17 -21.54 -2.72
CA ARG A 1 7.34 -21.97 -1.31
C ARG A 1 7.22 -20.70 -0.49
N LEU A 2 6.30 -20.63 0.48
CA LEU A 2 6.23 -19.47 1.38
C LEU A 2 7.51 -19.48 2.25
N PRO A 3 8.11 -18.32 2.55
CA PRO A 3 9.27 -18.25 3.43
C PRO A 3 8.95 -18.85 4.80
N ILE A 4 9.97 -19.37 5.49
CA ILE A 4 9.83 -19.96 6.82
C ILE A 4 9.40 -18.85 7.78
N LEU A 5 8.19 -18.98 8.32
CA LEU A 5 7.53 -17.96 9.14
C LEU A 5 8.06 -18.02 10.59
N SER A 6 8.25 -16.86 11.21
CA SER A 6 8.71 -16.76 12.61
C SER A 6 7.57 -17.08 13.60
N ARG A 7 7.88 -17.35 14.87
CA ARG A 7 6.86 -17.68 15.89
C ARG A 7 5.91 -16.50 16.21
N ALA A 8 6.39 -15.26 16.08
CA ALA A 8 5.57 -14.05 16.15
C ALA A 8 4.60 -13.93 14.96
N HIS A 9 4.90 -14.62 13.85
CA HIS A 9 4.06 -14.67 12.67
C HIS A 9 2.75 -15.44 12.94
N GLU A 10 2.76 -16.48 13.78
CA GLU A 10 1.57 -17.30 14.08
C GLU A 10 0.60 -16.60 15.05
N GLU A 11 1.12 -15.79 15.98
CA GLU A 11 0.31 -15.08 16.99
C GLU A 11 -0.47 -13.90 16.37
N ASP A 12 0.17 -13.12 15.49
CA ASP A 12 -0.48 -11.98 14.83
C ASP A 12 -1.54 -12.38 13.78
N LEU A 13 -1.47 -13.62 13.29
CA LEU A 13 -2.45 -14.17 12.34
C LEU A 13 -3.66 -14.78 13.03
N ALA A 14 -3.58 -15.07 14.33
CA ALA A 14 -4.65 -15.71 15.08
C ALA A 14 -5.87 -14.79 15.18
N GLY A 15 -6.98 -15.18 14.54
CA GLY A 15 -8.24 -14.43 14.57
C GLY A 15 -8.45 -13.44 13.42
N LEU A 16 -7.49 -13.34 12.49
CA LEU A 16 -7.66 -12.60 11.26
C LEU A 16 -8.50 -13.40 10.24
N SER A 17 -9.30 -12.71 9.44
CA SER A 17 -9.84 -13.32 8.22
C SER A 17 -8.69 -13.68 7.27
N ALA A 18 -8.91 -14.65 6.39
CA ALA A 18 -7.90 -15.05 5.39
C ALA A 18 -7.35 -13.87 4.57
N VAL A 19 -8.13 -12.80 4.42
CA VAL A 19 -7.73 -11.60 3.68
C VAL A 19 -6.89 -10.67 4.55
N GLN A 20 -7.28 -10.48 5.80
CA GLN A 20 -6.49 -9.72 6.77
C GLN A 20 -5.12 -10.36 6.98
N GLU A 21 -5.08 -11.69 7.08
CA GLU A 21 -3.84 -12.47 7.11
C GLU A 21 -2.99 -12.22 5.86
N ARG A 22 -3.57 -12.35 4.66
CA ARG A 22 -2.83 -12.15 3.40
C ARG A 22 -2.34 -10.72 3.24
N MET A 23 -3.09 -9.75 3.74
CA MET A 23 -2.68 -8.35 3.74
C MET A 23 -1.55 -8.09 4.70
N LEU A 24 -1.61 -8.67 5.90
CA LEU A 24 -0.50 -8.60 6.83
C LEU A 24 0.75 -9.25 6.23
N ILE A 25 0.61 -10.40 5.54
CA ILE A 25 1.71 -11.05 4.82
C ILE A 25 2.25 -10.14 3.71
N HIS A 26 1.37 -9.52 2.90
CA HIS A 26 1.77 -8.58 1.85
C HIS A 26 2.51 -7.37 2.43
N GLU A 27 1.97 -6.75 3.48
CA GLU A 27 2.60 -5.62 4.15
C GLU A 27 3.98 -5.97 4.70
N ARG A 28 4.09 -7.10 5.40
CA ARG A 28 5.37 -7.59 5.93
C ARG A 28 6.39 -7.83 4.83
N ARG A 29 5.96 -8.40 3.69
CA ARG A 29 6.81 -8.53 2.51
C ARG A 29 7.21 -7.17 1.94
N MET A 30 6.27 -6.21 1.87
CA MET A 30 6.56 -4.83 1.45
C MET A 30 7.59 -4.15 2.36
N ARG A 31 7.68 -4.57 3.61
CA ARG A 31 8.68 -4.15 4.59
C ARG A 31 9.97 -4.96 4.54
N GLY A 32 10.11 -5.89 3.58
CA GLY A 32 11.31 -6.71 3.40
C GLY A 32 11.48 -7.85 4.41
N GLU A 33 10.40 -8.35 5.04
CA GLU A 33 10.49 -9.50 5.95
C GLU A 33 11.21 -10.69 5.29
N GLY A 34 12.25 -11.22 5.94
CA GLY A 34 13.06 -12.32 5.40
C GLY A 34 14.30 -11.89 4.60
N LEU A 35 14.50 -10.59 4.38
CA LEU A 35 15.76 -10.03 3.93
C LEU A 35 16.71 -9.79 5.12
N PRO A 36 18.04 -9.60 4.89
CA PRO A 36 18.95 -9.18 5.94
C PRO A 36 18.51 -7.84 6.56
N ALA A 37 18.76 -7.66 7.86
CA ALA A 37 18.22 -6.57 8.67
C ALA A 37 18.43 -5.16 8.08
N GLU A 38 19.59 -4.91 7.48
CA GLU A 38 19.89 -3.63 6.82
C GLU A 38 18.90 -3.33 5.67
N TYR A 39 18.66 -4.31 4.79
CA TYR A 39 17.71 -4.15 3.69
C TYR A 39 16.28 -4.08 4.19
N GLN A 40 15.91 -4.92 5.16
CA GLN A 40 14.58 -4.91 5.76
C GLN A 40 14.25 -3.52 6.33
N GLN A 41 15.20 -2.89 7.04
CA GLN A 41 15.01 -1.55 7.56
C GLN A 41 14.79 -0.53 6.44
N LEU A 42 15.62 -0.55 5.39
CA LEU A 42 15.50 0.38 4.25
C LEU A 42 14.18 0.21 3.49
N PHE A 43 13.73 -1.03 3.28
CA PHE A 43 12.44 -1.30 2.65
C PHE A 43 11.29 -0.86 3.54
N SER A 44 11.35 -1.13 4.85
CA SER A 44 10.33 -0.68 5.79
C SER A 44 10.22 0.85 5.83
N ASP A 45 11.35 1.55 5.87
CA ASP A 45 11.39 3.01 5.92
C ASP A 45 10.86 3.66 4.63
N ASN A 46 11.23 3.10 3.46
CA ASN A 46 10.68 3.55 2.18
C ASN A 46 9.18 3.29 2.08
N TYR A 47 8.75 2.08 2.41
CA TYR A 47 7.33 1.72 2.35
C TYR A 47 6.48 2.62 3.25
N THR A 48 6.90 2.81 4.51
CA THR A 48 6.22 3.71 5.44
C THR A 48 6.20 5.14 4.91
N ALA A 49 7.32 5.67 4.40
CA ALA A 49 7.35 7.04 3.89
C ALA A 49 6.41 7.25 2.70
N ILE A 50 6.38 6.31 1.75
CA ILE A 50 5.49 6.38 0.59
C ILE A 50 4.02 6.32 1.05
N VAL A 51 3.67 5.35 1.90
CA VAL A 51 2.31 5.18 2.44
C VAL A 51 1.85 6.43 3.18
N THR A 52 2.68 6.97 4.07
CA THR A 52 2.37 8.20 4.81
C THR A 52 2.21 9.39 3.88
N ALA A 53 3.07 9.55 2.88
CA ALA A 53 2.95 10.65 1.92
C ALA A 53 1.64 10.59 1.10
N ILE A 54 1.16 9.38 0.76
CA ILE A 54 -0.13 9.18 0.10
C ILE A 54 -1.29 9.51 1.05
N ILE A 55 -1.24 8.97 2.26
CA ILE A 55 -2.31 9.12 3.27
C ILE A 55 -2.49 10.58 3.68
N ASP A 56 -1.38 11.30 3.82
CA ASP A 56 -1.36 12.70 4.22
C ASP A 56 -1.61 13.67 3.04
N ASP A 57 -1.91 13.15 1.85
CA ASP A 57 -2.12 13.95 0.62
C ASP A 57 -0.91 14.82 0.24
N ARG A 58 0.29 14.42 0.67
CA ARG A 58 1.56 15.08 0.32
C ARG A 58 1.99 14.74 -1.11
N ILE A 59 1.51 13.63 -1.64
CA ILE A 59 1.60 13.24 -3.05
C ILE A 59 0.25 12.73 -3.55
N THR A 60 0.07 12.72 -4.87
CA THR A 60 -1.14 12.14 -5.47
C THR A 60 -1.16 10.61 -5.32
N MET A 61 -2.36 10.03 -5.24
CA MET A 61 -2.54 8.57 -5.21
C MET A 61 -1.91 7.88 -6.43
N GLY A 62 -2.07 8.48 -7.62
CA GLY A 62 -1.49 7.94 -8.86
C GLY A 62 0.03 7.83 -8.79
N TYR A 63 0.70 8.91 -8.39
CA TYR A 63 2.15 8.92 -8.25
C TYR A 63 2.63 7.98 -7.12
N GLY A 64 1.93 7.95 -5.98
CA GLY A 64 2.24 7.01 -4.91
C GLY A 64 2.19 5.54 -5.34
N ARG A 65 1.25 5.17 -6.22
CA ARG A 65 1.17 3.82 -6.80
C ARG A 65 2.37 3.50 -7.69
N GLU A 66 2.89 4.48 -8.42
CA GLU A 66 4.09 4.32 -9.24
C GLU A 66 5.31 4.05 -8.35
N LEU A 67 5.47 4.83 -7.27
CA LEU A 67 6.53 4.61 -6.29
C LEU A 67 6.44 3.22 -5.64
N LEU A 68 5.24 2.79 -5.24
CA LEU A 68 5.04 1.44 -4.69
C LEU A 68 5.29 0.33 -5.71
N CYS A 69 5.06 0.60 -7.00
CA CYS A 69 5.42 -0.32 -8.07
C CYS A 69 6.93 -0.49 -8.18
N VAL A 70 7.68 0.61 -8.19
CA VAL A 70 9.16 0.58 -8.17
C VAL A 70 9.66 -0.14 -6.92
N HIS A 71 9.11 0.18 -5.75
CA HIS A 71 9.41 -0.47 -4.48
C HIS A 71 9.25 -1.99 -4.54
N ARG A 72 8.12 -2.48 -5.08
CA ARG A 72 7.88 -3.93 -5.30
C ARG A 72 8.91 -4.56 -6.22
N GLN A 73 9.25 -3.91 -7.32
CA GLN A 73 10.25 -4.42 -8.26
C GLN A 73 11.63 -4.55 -7.60
N LEU A 74 12.01 -3.59 -6.75
CA LEU A 74 13.24 -3.65 -5.97
C LEU A 74 13.21 -4.77 -4.92
N LEU A 75 12.07 -4.97 -4.25
CA LEU A 75 11.88 -6.09 -3.32
C LEU A 75 12.03 -7.45 -4.02
N ASP A 76 11.33 -7.66 -5.12
CA ASP A 76 11.36 -8.94 -5.85
C ASP A 76 12.78 -9.27 -6.32
N ARG A 77 13.52 -8.25 -6.76
CA ARG A 77 14.94 -8.32 -7.08
C ARG A 77 15.80 -8.69 -5.85
N ALA A 78 15.60 -8.01 -4.72
CA ALA A 78 16.33 -8.27 -3.48
C ALA A 78 16.09 -9.70 -2.94
N TYR A 79 14.85 -10.17 -2.97
CA TYR A 79 14.52 -11.56 -2.62
C TYR A 79 15.17 -12.55 -3.57
N GLY A 80 15.07 -12.33 -4.88
CA GLY A 80 15.69 -13.18 -5.89
C GLY A 80 17.21 -13.32 -5.68
N TRP A 81 17.90 -12.22 -5.34
CA TRP A 81 19.31 -12.25 -4.99
C TRP A 81 19.59 -12.96 -3.66
N ASN A 82 18.79 -12.70 -2.62
CA ASN A 82 18.99 -13.31 -1.30
C ASN A 82 18.86 -14.84 -1.32
N GLU A 83 18.09 -15.38 -2.27
CA GLU A 83 17.93 -16.81 -2.53
C GLU A 83 19.11 -17.43 -3.30
N THR A 84 19.99 -16.64 -3.92
CA THR A 84 21.15 -17.16 -4.66
C THR A 84 22.28 -17.61 -3.72
N ALA A 85 22.97 -18.69 -4.10
CA ALA A 85 24.09 -19.23 -3.33
C ALA A 85 25.35 -18.34 -3.39
N ASN A 86 25.53 -17.58 -4.45
CA ASN A 86 26.64 -16.63 -4.64
C ASN A 86 26.14 -15.21 -4.49
N LYS A 87 26.24 -14.68 -3.27
CA LYS A 87 25.87 -13.30 -2.97
C LYS A 87 26.93 -12.35 -3.54
N ASP A 88 26.65 -11.77 -4.70
CA ASP A 88 27.43 -10.65 -5.21
C ASP A 88 27.22 -9.42 -4.31
N ALA A 89 28.28 -8.95 -3.67
CA ALA A 89 28.25 -7.78 -2.80
C ALA A 89 27.84 -6.51 -3.55
N HIS A 90 28.18 -6.41 -4.83
CA HIS A 90 27.87 -5.24 -5.66
C HIS A 90 26.35 -5.10 -5.91
N TYR A 91 25.63 -6.22 -5.98
CA TYR A 91 24.18 -6.19 -6.15
C TYR A 91 23.46 -5.58 -4.94
N GLY A 92 23.94 -5.87 -3.73
CA GLY A 92 23.42 -5.28 -2.50
C GLY A 92 23.55 -3.75 -2.50
N GLU A 93 24.71 -3.24 -2.93
CA GLU A 93 24.97 -1.80 -3.07
C GLU A 93 24.02 -1.14 -4.09
N VAL A 94 23.74 -1.80 -5.22
CA VAL A 94 22.81 -1.28 -6.24
C VAL A 94 21.39 -1.17 -5.70
N VAL A 95 20.90 -2.17 -4.94
CA VAL A 95 19.57 -2.11 -4.33
C VAL A 95 19.49 -1.00 -3.29
N ILE A 96 20.52 -0.84 -2.46
CA ILE A 96 20.59 0.23 -1.45
C ILE A 96 20.59 1.60 -2.13
N LEU A 97 21.38 1.77 -3.19
CA LEU A 97 21.41 3.02 -3.95
C LEU A 97 20.04 3.34 -4.54
N ALA A 98 19.39 2.38 -5.20
CA ALA A 98 18.07 2.56 -5.78
C ALA A 98 17.00 2.92 -4.72
N LEU A 99 17.08 2.34 -3.52
CA LEU A 99 16.18 2.69 -2.41
C LEU A 99 16.43 4.10 -1.86
N LYS A 100 17.68 4.58 -1.89
CA LYS A 100 18.01 5.96 -1.53
C LYS A 100 17.51 6.93 -2.59
N GLU A 101 17.71 6.63 -3.87
CA GLU A 101 17.21 7.44 -4.98
C GLU A 101 15.68 7.54 -4.96
N LEU A 102 14.98 6.41 -4.73
CA LEU A 102 13.53 6.40 -4.56
C LEU A 102 13.09 7.31 -3.40
N ARG A 103 13.82 7.28 -2.28
CA ARG A 103 13.53 8.13 -1.12
C ARG A 103 13.76 9.60 -1.41
N GLU A 104 14.87 9.94 -2.06
CA GLU A 104 15.20 11.31 -2.45
C GLU A 104 14.17 11.87 -3.44
N GLU A 105 13.71 11.05 -4.39
CA GLU A 105 12.64 11.41 -5.31
C GLU A 105 11.35 11.72 -4.55
N LEU A 106 10.94 10.84 -3.62
CA LEU A 106 9.78 11.08 -2.76
C LEU A 106 9.93 12.38 -1.96
N ASP A 107 11.05 12.58 -1.28
CA ASP A 107 11.27 13.75 -0.43
C ASP A 107 11.31 15.06 -1.25
N THR A 108 11.72 15.00 -2.52
CA THR A 108 11.71 16.12 -3.46
C THR A 108 10.30 16.45 -3.98
N LYS A 109 9.45 15.43 -4.17
CA LYS A 109 8.12 15.58 -4.77
C LYS A 109 7.00 15.71 -3.76
N ALA A 110 7.20 15.23 -2.53
CA ALA A 110 6.20 15.27 -1.49
C ALA A 110 6.12 16.66 -0.87
N GLU A 111 4.92 17.23 -0.88
CA GLU A 111 4.66 18.49 -0.21
C GLU A 111 4.94 18.37 1.30
N PRO A 112 5.49 19.41 1.95
CA PRO A 112 5.56 19.44 3.41
C PRO A 112 4.17 19.32 4.03
N LEU A 113 4.02 18.54 5.11
CA LEU A 113 2.72 18.37 5.75
C LEU A 113 2.08 19.71 6.18
N ALA A 114 2.91 20.66 6.60
CA ALA A 114 2.48 21.99 7.02
C ALA A 114 1.78 22.80 5.92
N VAL A 115 2.01 22.49 4.64
CA VAL A 115 1.39 23.20 3.52
C VAL A 115 0.16 22.48 2.95
N VAL A 116 -0.09 21.22 3.35
CA VAL A 116 -1.31 20.50 2.95
C VAL A 116 -2.46 20.93 3.88
N PRO A 117 -3.52 21.60 3.40
CA PRO A 117 -4.60 22.07 4.27
C PRO A 117 -5.34 20.90 4.95
N GLU A 118 -5.59 20.99 6.26
CA GLU A 118 -6.32 19.94 6.99
C GLU A 118 -7.71 19.65 6.40
N CYS A 119 -8.37 20.67 5.84
CA CYS A 119 -9.69 20.54 5.25
C CYS A 119 -9.74 19.66 4.00
N VAL A 120 -8.60 19.41 3.34
CA VAL A 120 -8.50 18.53 2.18
C VAL A 120 -7.92 17.16 2.52
N ARG A 121 -7.32 16.96 3.69
CA ARG A 121 -6.72 15.68 4.07
C ARG A 121 -7.81 14.64 4.31
N THR A 122 -7.68 13.49 3.66
CA THR A 122 -8.66 12.39 3.78
C THR A 122 -7.95 11.06 4.13
N PRO A 123 -7.21 10.99 5.25
CA PRO A 123 -6.30 9.89 5.53
C PRO A 123 -6.98 8.53 5.62
N VAL A 124 -8.20 8.48 6.16
CA VAL A 124 -9.01 7.24 6.22
C VAL A 124 -9.37 6.77 4.81
N VAL A 125 -9.81 7.68 3.93
CA VAL A 125 -10.20 7.38 2.55
C VAL A 125 -8.97 6.94 1.76
N LYS A 126 -7.88 7.71 1.83
CA LYS A 126 -6.62 7.39 1.15
C LYS A 126 -6.02 6.08 1.62
N GLY A 127 -6.00 5.84 2.93
CA GLY A 127 -5.54 4.57 3.51
C GLY A 127 -6.35 3.37 3.00
N HIS A 128 -7.68 3.48 2.97
CA HIS A 128 -8.53 2.40 2.44
C HIS A 128 -8.34 2.17 0.95
N LEU A 129 -8.29 3.23 0.15
CA LEU A 129 -8.08 3.13 -1.29
C LEU A 129 -6.70 2.54 -1.61
N LEU A 130 -5.67 2.98 -0.90
CA LEU A 130 -4.33 2.42 -1.01
C LEU A 130 -4.32 0.94 -0.64
N TRP A 131 -5.00 0.57 0.44
CA TRP A 131 -5.12 -0.82 0.88
C TRP A 131 -5.80 -1.71 -0.16
N ILE A 132 -6.92 -1.27 -0.74
CA ILE A 132 -7.60 -2.00 -1.82
C ILE A 132 -6.69 -2.15 -3.03
N GLU A 133 -5.94 -1.12 -3.40
CA GLU A 133 -5.04 -1.22 -4.54
C GLU A 133 -3.86 -2.15 -4.27
N GLU A 134 -3.29 -2.14 -3.07
CA GLU A 134 -2.26 -3.11 -2.69
C GLU A 134 -2.82 -4.55 -2.70
N LEU A 135 -4.08 -4.77 -2.27
CA LEU A 135 -4.80 -6.04 -2.46
C LEU A 135 -4.89 -6.43 -3.95
N LEU A 136 -5.31 -5.48 -4.81
CA LEU A 136 -5.45 -5.71 -6.25
C LEU A 136 -4.11 -6.02 -6.92
N GLN A 137 -3.01 -5.41 -6.47
CA GLN A 137 -1.67 -5.70 -6.98
C GLN A 137 -1.13 -7.03 -6.45
N ALA A 138 -1.49 -7.40 -5.22
CA ALA A 138 -1.18 -8.69 -4.62
C ALA A 138 -1.94 -9.87 -5.29
N ASP A 139 -2.88 -9.63 -6.21
CA ASP A 139 -3.66 -10.67 -6.89
C ASP A 139 -2.81 -11.68 -7.69
N CYS A 140 -1.56 -11.33 -8.03
CA CYS A 140 -0.58 -12.30 -8.54
C CYS A 140 -0.24 -13.42 -7.52
N TYR A 141 -0.49 -13.21 -6.24
CA TYR A 141 -0.22 -14.14 -5.14
C TYR A 141 -1.49 -14.69 -4.47
N CYS A 142 -2.63 -14.01 -4.60
CA CYS A 142 -3.79 -14.24 -3.72
C CYS A 142 -4.88 -15.16 -4.32
N ARG A 143 -5.30 -15.02 -5.59
CA ARG A 143 -6.41 -15.81 -6.20
C ARG A 143 -7.65 -16.01 -5.30
N VAL A 144 -7.92 -15.07 -4.38
CA VAL A 144 -9.05 -15.17 -3.44
C VAL A 144 -10.32 -14.64 -4.09
N LEU A 145 -10.17 -13.58 -4.89
CA LEU A 145 -11.27 -12.93 -5.57
C LEU A 145 -11.28 -13.35 -7.03
N SER A 146 -12.46 -13.64 -7.55
CA SER A 146 -12.68 -13.79 -8.98
C SER A 146 -12.36 -12.49 -9.71
N ARG A 147 -12.04 -12.59 -11.00
CA ARG A 147 -11.87 -11.42 -11.87
C ARG A 147 -13.07 -10.46 -11.83
N GLY A 148 -14.28 -10.99 -11.59
CA GLY A 148 -15.49 -10.20 -11.44
C GLY A 148 -15.49 -9.35 -10.17
N GLU A 149 -15.17 -9.95 -9.02
CA GLU A 149 -15.09 -9.25 -7.73
C GLU A 149 -13.97 -8.21 -7.72
N LEU A 150 -12.80 -8.53 -8.29
CA LEU A 150 -11.70 -7.56 -8.47
C LEU A 150 -12.12 -6.38 -9.34
N GLY A 151 -12.90 -6.64 -10.40
CA GLY A 151 -13.47 -5.60 -11.26
C GLY A 151 -14.44 -4.69 -10.51
N ALA A 152 -15.33 -5.27 -9.69
CA ALA A 152 -16.28 -4.53 -8.88
C ALA A 152 -15.58 -3.61 -7.87
N LEU A 153 -14.62 -4.15 -7.10
CA LEU A 153 -13.84 -3.38 -6.13
C LEU A 153 -13.07 -2.23 -6.77
N ARG A 154 -12.45 -2.47 -7.94
CA ARG A 154 -11.76 -1.42 -8.69
C ARG A 154 -12.72 -0.31 -9.12
N VAL A 155 -13.91 -0.66 -9.61
CA VAL A 155 -14.93 0.34 -10.00
C VAL A 155 -15.37 1.17 -8.79
N MET A 156 -15.55 0.54 -7.63
CA MET A 156 -15.95 1.26 -6.41
C MET A 156 -14.84 2.17 -5.88
N ALA A 157 -13.59 1.69 -5.82
CA ALA A 157 -12.43 2.49 -5.44
C ALA A 157 -12.30 3.73 -6.33
N GLN A 158 -12.39 3.55 -7.66
CA GLN A 158 -12.39 4.66 -8.62
C GLN A 158 -13.57 5.63 -8.48
N ARG A 159 -14.73 5.17 -8.01
CA ARG A 159 -15.88 6.05 -7.74
C ARG A 159 -15.61 6.92 -6.51
N ILE A 160 -15.04 6.35 -5.46
CA ILE A 160 -14.69 7.08 -4.24
C ILE A 160 -13.56 8.09 -4.53
N GLU A 161 -12.56 7.71 -5.32
CA GLU A 161 -11.50 8.63 -5.77
C GLU A 161 -12.04 9.80 -6.56
N ARG A 162 -12.93 9.54 -7.53
CA ARG A 162 -13.55 10.62 -8.31
C ARG A 162 -14.39 11.53 -7.42
N PHE A 163 -15.17 10.94 -6.51
CA PHE A 163 -16.01 11.67 -5.56
C PHE A 163 -15.15 12.57 -4.67
N GLU A 164 -14.10 12.03 -4.07
CA GLU A 164 -13.11 12.80 -3.30
C GLU A 164 -12.46 13.91 -4.13
N GLY A 165 -12.07 13.61 -5.37
CA GLY A 165 -11.44 14.56 -6.29
C GLY A 165 -12.37 15.69 -6.76
N TYR A 166 -13.69 15.54 -6.68
CA TYR A 166 -14.62 16.65 -6.87
C TYR A 166 -14.57 17.60 -5.66
N TYR A 167 -14.59 17.07 -4.44
CA TYR A 167 -14.53 17.91 -3.23
C TYR A 167 -13.19 18.63 -3.04
N LYS A 168 -12.08 17.96 -3.34
CA LYS A 168 -10.74 18.55 -3.22
C LYS A 168 -10.54 19.74 -4.15
N ARG A 169 -11.26 19.81 -5.28
CA ARG A 169 -11.20 20.95 -6.20
C ARG A 169 -11.79 22.22 -5.61
N ASP A 170 -12.84 22.08 -4.80
CA ASP A 170 -13.54 23.22 -4.21
C ASP A 170 -12.98 23.57 -2.80
N LEU A 171 -11.94 22.84 -2.35
CA LEU A 171 -11.23 22.98 -1.07
C LEU A 171 -12.13 22.99 0.17
N HIS A 172 -13.37 22.50 0.01
CA HIS A 172 -14.38 22.52 1.04
C HIS A 172 -15.11 21.18 1.07
N LEU A 173 -15.19 20.61 2.28
CA LEU A 173 -15.98 19.43 2.60
C LEU A 173 -16.98 19.83 3.66
N THR A 174 -18.21 20.12 3.23
CA THR A 174 -19.30 20.36 4.17
C THR A 174 -19.53 19.12 5.04
N ARG A 175 -20.25 19.29 6.15
CA ARG A 175 -20.57 18.18 7.04
C ARG A 175 -21.35 17.06 6.33
N ILE A 176 -22.35 17.43 5.51
CA ILE A 176 -23.18 16.48 4.75
C ILE A 176 -22.33 15.71 3.72
N GLU A 177 -21.39 16.38 3.06
CA GLU A 177 -20.51 15.72 2.08
C GLU A 177 -19.52 14.76 2.74
N ARG A 178 -19.04 15.09 3.95
CA ARG A 178 -18.26 14.16 4.77
C ARG A 178 -19.07 12.94 5.18
N GLU A 179 -20.32 13.14 5.59
CA GLU A 179 -21.25 12.05 5.92
C GLU A 179 -21.48 11.16 4.68
N ASN A 180 -21.74 11.75 3.50
CA ASN A 180 -21.89 10.99 2.25
C ASN A 180 -20.62 10.23 1.82
N LEU A 181 -19.43 10.82 2.01
CA LEU A 181 -18.15 10.14 1.73
C LEU A 181 -17.93 8.97 2.69
N HIS A 182 -18.31 9.14 3.95
CA HIS A 182 -18.25 8.10 4.97
C HIS A 182 -19.21 6.94 4.66
N GLU A 183 -20.44 7.22 4.27
CA GLU A 183 -21.41 6.20 3.84
C GLU A 183 -20.88 5.37 2.66
N ARG A 184 -20.31 6.04 1.64
CA ARG A 184 -19.71 5.34 0.49
C ARG A 184 -18.53 4.45 0.89
N LEU A 185 -17.73 4.87 1.88
CA LEU A 185 -16.67 4.03 2.42
C LEU A 185 -17.23 2.82 3.19
N ILE A 186 -18.31 2.99 3.94
CA ILE A 186 -19.00 1.89 4.62
C ILE A 186 -19.52 0.88 3.58
N ASP A 187 -20.16 1.37 2.51
CA ASP A 187 -20.68 0.50 1.46
C ASP A 187 -19.58 -0.25 0.72
N LEU A 188 -18.47 0.42 0.39
CA LEU A 188 -17.28 -0.24 -0.15
C LEU A 188 -16.76 -1.32 0.79
N ASN A 189 -16.68 -1.03 2.10
CA ASN A 189 -16.21 -1.99 3.09
C ASN A 189 -17.17 -3.19 3.22
N ARG A 190 -18.48 -2.98 3.10
CA ARG A 190 -19.47 -4.06 3.08
C ARG A 190 -19.32 -4.93 1.83
N GLU A 191 -19.29 -4.33 0.65
CA GLU A 191 -19.11 -5.09 -0.59
C GLU A 191 -17.78 -5.83 -0.63
N LEU A 192 -16.72 -5.22 -0.08
CA LEU A 192 -15.46 -5.92 0.11
C LEU A 192 -15.62 -7.11 1.06
N ILE A 193 -16.17 -6.93 2.25
CA ILE A 193 -16.39 -8.03 3.20
C ILE A 193 -17.24 -9.14 2.57
N ASP A 194 -18.27 -8.79 1.80
CA ASP A 194 -19.16 -9.75 1.14
C ASP A 194 -18.43 -10.51 0.03
N ALA A 195 -17.68 -9.82 -0.83
CA ALA A 195 -16.84 -10.43 -1.86
C ALA A 195 -15.73 -11.32 -1.27
N LEU A 196 -15.30 -11.06 -0.03
CA LEU A 196 -14.31 -11.86 0.68
C LEU A 196 -14.92 -13.08 1.40
N ARG A 197 -16.25 -13.17 1.49
CA ARG A 197 -16.99 -14.29 2.11
C ARG A 197 -17.55 -15.29 1.09
N SER A 198 -17.63 -14.90 -0.18
CA SER A 198 -18.05 -15.75 -1.32
C SER A 198 -17.01 -16.80 -1.70
#